data_AF-A0A2R5L3Q3-F1
#
_entry.id   AF-A0A2R5L3Q3-F1
#
_cell.length_a   1.000
_cell.length_b   1.000
_cell.length_c   1.000
_cell.angle_alpha   90.00
_cell.angle_beta   90.00
_cell.angle_gamma   90.00
#
_symmetry.space_group_name_H-M   'P 1'
#
loop_
_entity.id
_entity.type
_entity.pdbx_description
1 polymer ?
#
loop_
_entity_poly.entity_id
_entity_poly.type
_entity_poly.pdbx_seq_one_letter_code
_entity_poly.pdbx_strand_id
1 'polypeptide(L)'
;RYRVANLYEGPMDDECAIAIRDCDPKGPLMLYVSKMVPSNDKGRFYAFGRIFSGTAATGQKVRIQGPRYTPGSKDDLFIKNIQRTVLMMGRYVEQIADVPCGNTVALVGVDAYLLKSS
;
A
#
# COMPACT_ATOMS: atom_id res chain seq x y z
N ARG A 1 8.19 4.92 -15.43
CA ARG A 1 8.67 3.93 -16.43
C ARG A 1 9.81 3.02 -15.96
N TYR A 2 10.96 3.50 -15.47
CA TYR A 2 12.14 2.65 -15.14
C TYR A 2 12.13 1.84 -13.81
N ARG A 3 11.02 1.76 -13.07
CA ARG A 3 11.02 1.14 -11.71
C ARG A 3 10.16 -0.11 -11.57
N VAL A 4 9.38 -0.50 -12.58
CA VAL A 4 8.43 -1.61 -12.47
C VAL A 4 9.14 -2.94 -12.17
N ALA A 5 10.24 -3.23 -12.87
CA ALA A 5 11.02 -4.45 -12.69
C ALA A 5 11.64 -4.61 -11.29
N ASN A 6 11.84 -3.51 -10.55
CA ASN A 6 12.36 -3.55 -9.18
C ASN A 6 11.25 -3.57 -8.11
N LEU A 7 10.01 -3.30 -8.51
CA LEU A 7 8.87 -3.14 -7.60
C LEU A 7 7.85 -4.26 -7.73
N TYR A 8 7.91 -5.02 -8.81
CA TYR A 8 6.94 -6.05 -9.16
C TYR A 8 7.67 -7.34 -9.58
N GLU A 9 7.34 -8.44 -8.93
CA GLU A 9 7.93 -9.76 -9.18
C GLU A 9 7.07 -10.63 -10.11
N GLY A 10 5.88 -10.14 -10.49
CA GLY A 10 5.01 -10.84 -11.44
C GLY A 10 5.39 -10.59 -12.91
N PRO A 11 4.64 -11.21 -13.84
CA PRO A 11 4.86 -11.03 -15.27
C PRO A 11 4.77 -9.55 -15.70
N MET A 12 5.74 -9.08 -16.48
CA MET A 12 5.81 -7.66 -16.89
C MET A 12 4.75 -7.25 -17.92
N ASP A 13 4.05 -8.23 -18.48
CA ASP A 13 2.95 -8.10 -19.43
C ASP A 13 1.57 -8.17 -18.77
N ASP A 14 1.49 -8.36 -17.45
CA ASP A 14 0.22 -8.39 -16.74
C ASP A 14 -0.37 -6.99 -16.46
N GLU A 15 -1.65 -6.99 -16.06
CA GLU A 15 -2.39 -5.75 -15.79
C GLU A 15 -1.77 -4.90 -14.68
N CYS A 16 -1.11 -5.52 -13.70
CA CYS A 16 -0.50 -4.82 -12.57
C CYS A 16 0.79 -4.13 -13.01
N ALA A 17 1.65 -4.82 -13.75
CA ALA A 17 2.89 -4.27 -14.30
C ALA A 17 2.60 -3.12 -15.28
N ILE A 18 1.61 -3.28 -16.16
CA ILE A 18 1.17 -2.24 -17.10
C ILE A 18 0.63 -1.03 -16.33
N ALA A 19 -0.26 -1.24 -15.35
CA ALA A 19 -0.86 -0.14 -14.61
C ALA A 19 0.17 0.61 -13.72
N ILE A 20 1.14 -0.09 -13.14
CA ILE A 20 2.29 0.53 -12.45
C ILE A 20 3.15 1.33 -13.43
N ARG A 21 3.40 0.80 -14.63
CA ARG A 21 4.23 1.48 -15.63
C ARG A 21 3.60 2.78 -16.08
N ASP A 22 2.29 2.75 -16.28
CA ASP A 22 1.50 3.84 -16.86
C ASP A 22 0.91 4.76 -15.76
N CYS A 23 1.09 4.41 -14.48
CA CYS A 23 0.59 5.15 -13.31
C CYS A 23 -0.92 5.40 -13.44
N ASP A 24 -1.67 4.35 -13.74
CA ASP A 24 -3.10 4.44 -14.03
C ASP A 24 -3.93 4.52 -12.72
N PRO A 25 -4.64 5.64 -12.45
CA PRO A 25 -5.46 5.77 -11.24
C PRO A 25 -6.69 4.86 -11.22
N LYS A 26 -7.09 4.33 -12.38
CA LYS A 26 -8.22 3.39 -12.55
C LYS A 26 -7.78 1.93 -12.59
N GLY A 27 -6.47 1.67 -12.64
CA GLY A 27 -5.90 0.34 -12.62
C GLY A 27 -5.98 -0.34 -11.25
N PRO A 28 -5.48 -1.58 -11.13
CA PRO A 28 -5.38 -2.27 -9.84
C PRO A 28 -4.53 -1.45 -8.85
N LEU A 29 -4.96 -1.43 -7.58
CA LEU A 29 -4.24 -0.71 -6.52
C LEU A 29 -2.91 -1.40 -6.23
N MET A 30 -1.82 -0.74 -6.57
CA MET A 30 -0.46 -1.18 -6.26
C MET A 30 0.22 -0.14 -5.38
N LEU A 31 0.44 -0.50 -4.12
CA LEU A 31 1.07 0.35 -3.11
C LEU A 31 2.26 -0.39 -2.50
N TYR A 32 3.38 0.32 -2.35
CA TYR A 32 4.54 -0.18 -1.60
C TYR A 32 4.70 0.59 -0.30
N VAL A 33 4.63 -0.12 0.83
CA VAL A 33 4.90 0.43 2.16
C VAL A 33 6.40 0.42 2.39
N SER A 34 7.00 1.59 2.63
CA SER A 34 8.45 1.72 2.83
C SER A 34 8.85 1.90 4.29
N LYS A 35 7.95 2.38 5.15
CA LYS A 35 8.22 2.57 6.58
C LYS A 35 6.95 2.53 7.40
N MET A 36 7.09 2.11 8.65
CA MET A 36 6.08 2.24 9.68
C MET A 36 6.33 3.53 10.46
N VAL A 37 5.37 4.46 10.46
CA VAL A 37 5.46 5.73 11.19
C VAL A 37 4.62 5.62 12.46
N PRO A 38 5.16 5.93 13.65
CA PRO A 38 4.37 5.91 14.88
C PRO A 38 3.14 6.81 14.77
N SER A 39 1.99 6.30 15.21
CA SER A 39 0.78 7.11 15.37
C SER A 39 0.75 7.82 16.73
N ASN A 40 -0.12 8.83 16.85
CA ASN A 40 -0.47 9.44 18.14
C ASN A 40 -1.22 8.44 19.04
N ASP A 41 -1.82 7.41 18.45
CA ASP A 41 -2.44 6.31 19.18
C ASP A 41 -1.36 5.33 19.67
N LYS A 42 -1.29 5.14 21.00
CA LYS A 42 -0.31 4.25 21.64
C LYS A 42 -0.36 2.85 21.02
N GLY A 43 0.79 2.41 20.52
CA GLY A 43 0.98 1.06 19.97
C GLY A 43 0.46 0.85 18.55
N ARG A 44 0.01 1.91 17.86
CA ARG A 44 -0.40 1.83 16.45
C ARG A 44 0.60 2.52 15.54
N PHE A 45 0.72 2.00 14.34
CA PHE A 45 1.58 2.59 13.32
C PHE A 45 0.79 2.91 12.06
N TYR A 46 1.22 3.97 11.39
CA TYR A 46 0.85 4.25 10.02
C TYR A 46 1.77 3.48 9.08
N ALA A 47 1.20 2.70 8.17
CA ALA A 47 1.96 2.13 7.07
C ALA A 47 2.13 3.20 5.98
N PHE A 48 3.30 3.84 5.94
CA PHE A 48 3.60 4.90 5.00
C PHE A 48 4.24 4.33 3.73
N GLY A 49 3.67 4.70 2.59
CA GLY A 49 4.06 4.15 1.31
C GLY A 49 3.74 5.07 0.14
N ARG A 50 4.05 4.57 -1.06
CA ARG A 50 3.71 5.23 -2.33
C ARG A 50 2.76 4.36 -3.13
N ILE A 51 1.77 5.00 -3.72
CA ILE A 51 0.84 4.38 -4.66
C ILE A 51 1.44 4.48 -6.06
N PHE A 52 1.65 3.35 -6.70
CA PHE A 52 2.19 3.25 -8.05
C PHE A 52 1.10 3.04 -9.11
N SER A 53 -0.04 2.47 -8.73
CA SER A 53 -1.21 2.26 -9.58
C SER A 53 -2.48 2.26 -8.74
N GLY A 54 -3.61 2.62 -9.34
CA GLY A 54 -4.92 2.65 -8.72
C GLY A 54 -5.11 3.79 -7.72
N THR A 55 -6.19 3.70 -6.95
CA THR A 55 -6.56 4.68 -5.92
C THR A 55 -6.81 3.95 -4.61
N ALA A 56 -6.12 4.38 -3.55
CA ALA A 56 -6.33 3.86 -2.20
C ALA A 56 -7.48 4.64 -1.54
N ALA A 57 -8.50 3.95 -1.05
CA ALA A 57 -9.65 4.57 -0.40
C ALA A 57 -9.94 3.97 0.97
N THR A 58 -10.51 4.79 1.86
CA THR A 58 -11.01 4.33 3.15
C THR A 58 -12.13 3.30 2.98
N GLY A 59 -12.06 2.20 3.73
CA GLY A 59 -12.99 1.07 3.63
C GLY A 59 -12.72 0.10 2.50
N GLN A 60 -11.78 0.41 1.60
CA GLN A 60 -11.43 -0.45 0.47
C GLN A 60 -10.81 -1.76 0.97
N LYS A 61 -11.36 -2.88 0.48
CA LYS A 61 -10.82 -4.22 0.74
C LYS A 61 -9.57 -4.43 -0.11
N VAL A 62 -8.44 -4.66 0.54
CA VAL A 62 -7.13 -4.79 -0.12
C VAL A 62 -6.45 -6.09 0.26
N ARG A 63 -5.56 -6.52 -0.62
CA ARG A 63 -4.67 -7.67 -0.43
C ARG A 63 -3.31 -7.17 0.04
N ILE A 64 -2.99 -7.45 1.29
CA ILE A 64 -1.73 -7.09 1.93
C ILE A 64 -0.78 -8.28 1.80
N GLN A 65 0.35 -8.05 1.17
CA GLN A 65 1.43 -9.03 1.00
C GLN A 65 2.48 -8.72 2.07
N GLY A 66 2.65 -9.62 3.03
CA GLY A 66 3.63 -9.50 4.09
C GLY A 66 5.07 -9.73 3.59
N PRO A 67 6.08 -9.53 4.44
CA PRO A 67 7.50 -9.63 4.05
C PRO A 67 7.96 -11.02 3.58
N ARG A 68 7.21 -12.08 3.90
CA ARG A 68 7.50 -13.48 3.52
C ARG A 68 6.54 -13.99 2.44
N TYR A 69 5.73 -13.12 1.86
CA TYR A 69 4.82 -13.50 0.78
C TYR A 69 5.61 -13.97 -0.45
N THR A 70 5.19 -15.11 -1.00
CA THR A 70 5.70 -15.62 -2.29
C THR A 70 4.56 -15.61 -3.31
N PRO A 71 4.79 -15.13 -4.55
CA PRO A 71 3.79 -15.17 -5.60
C PRO A 71 3.16 -16.56 -5.77
N GLY A 72 1.82 -16.63 -5.72
CA GLY A 72 1.06 -17.88 -5.80
C GLY A 72 0.83 -18.60 -4.46
N SER A 73 1.50 -18.21 -3.38
CA SER A 73 1.21 -18.73 -2.04
C SER A 73 0.05 -17.97 -1.37
N LYS A 74 -0.55 -18.61 -0.36
CA LYS A 74 -1.45 -17.97 0.61
C LYS A 74 -0.74 -17.60 1.91
N ASP A 75 0.52 -18.00 2.05
CA ASP A 75 1.33 -17.69 3.22
C ASP A 75 1.67 -16.20 3.24
N ASP A 76 1.56 -15.59 4.42
CA ASP A 76 1.79 -14.15 4.65
C ASP A 76 0.93 -13.24 3.75
N LEU A 77 -0.23 -13.73 3.32
CA LEU A 77 -1.21 -13.02 2.52
C LEU A 77 -2.44 -12.69 3.36
N PHE A 78 -2.74 -11.40 3.52
CA PHE A 78 -3.89 -10.95 4.30
C PHE A 78 -4.86 -10.17 3.44
N ILE A 79 -6.17 -10.41 3.64
CA ILE A 79 -7.22 -9.63 2.98
C ILE A 79 -7.96 -8.85 4.05
N LYS A 80 -7.80 -7.52 4.04
CA LYS A 80 -8.33 -6.62 5.06
C LYS A 80 -8.78 -5.31 4.46
N ASN A 81 -9.62 -4.59 5.19
CA ASN A 81 -10.09 -3.27 4.77
C ASN A 81 -9.12 -2.21 5.27
N ILE A 82 -8.82 -1.21 4.44
CA ILE A 82 -8.14 0.01 4.87
C ILE A 82 -9.07 0.73 5.84
N GLN A 83 -8.64 0.96 7.09
CA GLN A 83 -9.50 1.66 8.05
C GLN A 83 -9.56 3.15 7.76
N ARG A 84 -8.41 3.77 7.45
CA ARG A 84 -8.30 5.18 7.07
C ARG A 84 -7.10 5.39 6.15
N THR A 85 -7.30 6.25 5.16
CA THR A 85 -6.24 6.84 4.32
C THR A 85 -5.88 8.22 4.86
N VAL A 86 -4.58 8.47 4.96
CA VAL A 86 -4.05 9.65 5.63
C VAL A 86 -2.94 10.27 4.80
N LEU A 87 -2.99 11.59 4.60
CA LEU A 87 -1.93 12.38 4.01
C LEU A 87 -1.04 12.95 5.11
N MET A 88 0.26 12.71 5.00
CA MET A 88 1.25 13.22 5.94
C MET A 88 2.01 14.39 5.31
N MET A 89 1.83 15.59 5.87
CA MET A 89 2.49 16.83 5.45
C MET A 89 3.37 17.36 6.59
N GLY A 90 4.57 16.78 6.71
CA GLY A 90 5.51 17.13 7.78
C GLY A 90 4.96 16.73 9.15
N ARG A 91 4.59 17.72 9.97
CA ARG A 91 3.97 17.50 11.29
C ARG A 91 2.45 17.34 11.23
N TYR A 92 1.84 17.70 10.11
CA TYR A 92 0.39 17.64 9.94
C TYR A 92 -0.03 16.31 9.32
N VAL A 93 -1.13 15.79 9.84
CA VAL A 93 -1.71 14.51 9.47
C VAL A 93 -3.17 14.77 9.14
N GLU A 94 -3.55 14.61 7.89
CA GLU A 94 -4.90 14.89 7.40
C GLU A 94 -5.55 13.60 6.90
N GLN A 95 -6.76 13.31 7.36
CA GLN A 95 -7.52 12.17 6.87
C GLN A 95 -8.22 12.54 5.56
N ILE A 96 -7.99 11.75 4.52
CA ILE A 96 -8.60 11.94 3.21
C ILE A 96 -9.33 10.68 2.78
N ALA A 97 -10.40 10.81 1.98
CA ALA A 97 -11.24 9.68 1.61
C ALA A 97 -10.54 8.74 0.61
N ASP A 98 -9.85 9.32 -0.38
CA ASP A 98 -9.19 8.62 -1.47
C ASP A 98 -7.87 9.30 -1.84
N VAL A 99 -6.91 8.49 -2.31
CA VAL A 99 -5.57 8.92 -2.73
C VAL A 99 -5.19 8.21 -4.03
N PRO A 100 -5.04 8.92 -5.16
CA PRO A 100 -4.67 8.30 -6.42
C PRO A 100 -3.17 7.99 -6.49
N CYS A 101 -2.78 7.16 -7.45
CA CYS A 101 -1.40 6.84 -7.79
C CYS A 101 -0.55 8.08 -8.09
N GLY A 102 0.75 7.94 -7.87
CA GLY A 102 1.72 9.05 -7.92
C GLY A 102 1.93 9.73 -6.56
N ASN A 103 0.98 9.62 -5.64
CA ASN A 103 1.06 10.20 -4.30
C ASN A 103 1.62 9.22 -3.25
N THR A 104 2.09 9.79 -2.14
CA THR A 104 2.38 9.03 -0.92
C THR A 104 1.18 9.04 0.00
N VAL A 105 0.95 7.93 0.69
CA VAL A 105 -0.16 7.76 1.62
C VAL A 105 0.31 7.04 2.88
N ALA A 106 -0.31 7.37 4.00
CA ALA A 106 -0.26 6.62 5.24
C ALA A 106 -1.57 5.84 5.41
N LEU A 107 -1.47 4.53 5.61
CA LEU A 107 -2.62 3.66 5.87
C LEU A 107 -2.72 3.33 7.37
N VAL A 108 -3.95 3.35 7.89
CA VAL A 108 -4.29 2.91 9.25
C VAL A 108 -4.99 1.56 9.20
N GLY A 109 -4.68 0.69 10.16
CA GLY A 109 -5.34 -0.61 10.35
C GLY A 109 -4.75 -1.76 9.54
N VAL A 110 -3.61 -1.51 8.88
CA VAL A 110 -2.83 -2.53 8.15
C VAL A 110 -1.53 -2.90 8.86
N ASP A 111 -1.18 -2.17 9.92
CA ASP A 111 0.08 -2.28 10.67
C ASP A 111 0.25 -3.63 11.35
N ALA A 112 -0.81 -4.18 11.94
CA ALA A 112 -0.79 -5.50 12.57
C ALA A 112 -0.36 -6.65 11.64
N TYR A 113 -0.46 -6.45 10.32
CA TYR A 113 -0.16 -7.47 9.31
C TYR A 113 1.17 -7.24 8.58
N LEU A 114 1.77 -6.06 8.75
CA LEU A 114 3.03 -5.67 8.13
C LEU A 114 4.20 -5.72 9.13
N LEU A 115 3.90 -5.69 10.42
CA LEU A 115 4.89 -5.89 11.46
C LEU A 115 5.34 -7.34 11.51
N LYS A 116 6.65 -7.54 11.69
CA LYS A 116 7.26 -8.85 11.90
C LYS A 116 6.56 -9.48 13.11
N SER A 117 5.74 -10.51 12.86
CA SER A 117 5.38 -11.44 13.92
C SER A 117 6.66 -12.22 14.20
N SER A 118 7.31 -11.91 15.32
CA SER A 118 8.47 -12.64 15.83
C SER A 118 8.21 -14.13 15.88
#